data_AF-A0A8T6SIY1-F1
#
_entry.id   AF-A0A8T6SIY1-F1
#
_cell.length_a   1.000
_cell.length_b   1.000
_cell.length_c   1.000
_cell.angle_alpha   90.00
_cell.angle_beta   90.00
_cell.angle_gamma   90.00
#
_symmetry.space_group_name_H-M   'P 1'
#
loop_
_entity.id
_entity.type
_entity.pdbx_description
1 polymer ?
#
loop_
_entity_poly.entity_id
_entity_poly.type
_entity_poly.pdbx_seq_one_letter_code
_entity_poly.pdbx_strand_id
1 'polypeptide(L)' 'LTTWTKNQDGDLVGELELPMSVGTVGGIINVHPLAKLSLKILRVESASELSYVIVAAGLAQNFSAIRALATEGIQKGHM' A
#
# COMPACT_ATOMS: atom_id res chain seq x y z
N LEU A 1 -7.50 -9.59 -1.81
CA LEU A 1 -6.29 -9.61 -0.95
C LEU A 1 -5.23 -10.50 -1.60
N THR A 2 -3.99 -10.51 -1.13
CA THR A 2 -2.86 -10.75 -2.04
C THR A 2 -2.77 -12.15 -2.66
N THR A 3 -2.44 -12.21 -3.95
CA THR A 3 -2.03 -13.44 -4.65
C THR A 3 -0.64 -13.22 -5.23
N TRP A 4 0.23 -14.22 -5.06
CA TRP A 4 1.59 -14.22 -5.59
C TRP A 4 1.78 -15.41 -6.52
N THR A 5 2.18 -15.14 -7.76
CA THR A 5 2.42 -16.17 -8.78
C THR A 5 3.75 -15.94 -9.49
N LYS A 6 4.22 -16.96 -10.22
CA LYS A 6 5.36 -16.83 -11.13
C LYS A 6 4.82 -16.73 -12.56
N ASN A 7 5.22 -15.72 -13.32
CA ASN A 7 4.83 -15.60 -14.72
C ASN A 7 5.67 -16.53 -15.62
N GLN A 8 5.45 -16.48 -16.94
CA GLN A 8 6.15 -17.34 -17.92
C GLN A 8 7.65 -17.01 -18.05
N ASP A 9 8.02 -15.74 -17.88
CA ASP A 9 9.41 -15.26 -17.92
C ASP A 9 10.18 -15.59 -16.62
N GLY A 10 9.42 -15.95 -15.57
CA GLY A 10 9.92 -16.39 -14.29
C GLY A 10 9.95 -15.33 -13.21
N ASP A 11 9.36 -14.16 -13.45
CA ASP A 11 9.20 -13.09 -12.49
C ASP A 11 8.12 -13.40 -11.46
N LEU A 12 8.31 -12.85 -10.25
CA LEU A 12 7.32 -12.87 -9.20
C LEU A 12 6.27 -11.77 -9.44
N VAL A 13 5.01 -12.15 -9.60
CA VAL A 13 3.87 -11.24 -9.81
C VAL A 13 3.00 -11.22 -8.55
N GLY A 14 2.74 -10.02 -8.04
CA GLY A 14 1.86 -9.78 -6.89
C GLY A 14 0.62 -9.00 -7.29
N GLU A 15 -0.54 -9.47 -6.87
CA GLU A 15 -1.83 -8.82 -7.11
C GLU A 15 -2.55 -8.56 -5.79
N LEU A 16 -3.20 -7.40 -5.65
CA LEU A 16 -3.99 -7.04 -4.48
C LEU A 16 -5.29 -6.34 -4.90
N GLU A 17 -6.42 -7.00 -4.65
CA GLU A 17 -7.74 -6.39 -4.78
C GLU A 17 -8.41 -6.20 -3.40
N LEU A 18 -8.97 -5.02 -3.18
CA LEU A 18 -9.64 -4.61 -1.95
C LEU A 18 -10.79 -3.63 -2.26
N PRO A 19 -11.98 -3.78 -1.63
CA PRO A 19 -12.97 -2.72 -1.65
C PRO A 19 -12.44 -1.53 -0.83
N MET A 20 -12.26 -0.39 -1.48
CA MET A 20 -11.69 0.82 -0.85
C MET A 20 -12.67 1.98 -0.92
N SER A 21 -13.22 2.35 0.23
CA SER A 21 -13.99 3.58 0.40
C SER A 21 -13.11 4.61 1.11
N VAL A 22 -12.55 5.53 0.32
CA VAL A 22 -11.67 6.61 0.80
C VAL A 22 -12.13 7.94 0.23
N GLY A 23 -11.71 9.04 0.86
CA GLY A 23 -12.03 10.39 0.41
C GLY A 23 -10.80 11.29 0.50
N THR A 24 -10.75 12.28 -0.38
CA THR A 24 -9.74 13.36 -0.37
C THR A 24 -10.31 14.70 0.12
N VAL A 25 -11.61 14.76 0.40
CA VAL A 25 -12.34 15.96 0.80
C VAL A 25 -13.34 15.62 1.91
N GLY A 26 -13.57 16.56 2.83
CA GLY A 26 -14.60 16.43 3.87
C GLY A 26 -14.13 15.73 5.15
N GLY A 27 -15.00 15.75 6.17
CA GLY A 27 -14.76 15.10 7.46
C GLY A 27 -13.46 15.54 8.13
N ILE A 28 -12.69 14.56 8.63
CA ILE A 28 -11.43 14.78 9.37
C ILE A 28 -10.37 15.49 8.52
N ILE A 29 -10.40 15.33 7.19
CA ILE A 29 -9.45 15.98 6.28
C ILE A 29 -9.61 17.50 6.34
N ASN A 30 -10.81 18.02 6.61
CA ASN A 30 -11.03 19.47 6.69
C ASN A 30 -10.51 20.10 7.98
N VAL A 31 -10.37 19.32 9.06
CA VAL A 31 -10.04 19.85 10.39
C VAL A 31 -8.65 19.44 10.88
N HIS A 32 -8.14 18.28 10.47
CA HIS A 32 -6.87 17.75 10.97
C HIS A 32 -5.68 18.22 10.11
N PRO A 33 -4.76 19.06 10.65
CA PRO A 33 -3.68 19.65 9.86
C PRO A 33 -2.76 18.62 9.20
N LEU A 34 -2.45 17.52 9.90
CA LEU A 34 -1.61 16.47 9.33
C LEU A 34 -2.30 15.70 8.21
N ALA A 35 -3.63 15.56 8.22
CA ALA A 35 -4.33 14.85 7.15
C ALA A 35 -4.24 15.65 5.83
N LYS A 36 -4.42 16.98 5.91
CA LYS A 36 -4.21 17.89 4.77
C LYS A 36 -2.77 17.86 4.27
N LEU A 37 -1.80 17.90 5.20
CA LEU A 37 -0.39 17.89 4.87
C LEU A 37 -0.01 16.57 4.16
N SER A 38 -0.47 15.42 4.66
CA SER A 38 -0.21 14.12 4.04
C SER A 38 -0.76 14.06 2.62
N LEU A 39 -2.00 14.51 2.37
CA LEU A 39 -2.55 14.57 1.01
C LEU A 39 -1.74 15.49 0.09
N LYS A 40 -1.27 16.63 0.62
CA LYS A 40 -0.41 17.56 -0.13
C LYS A 40 0.96 16.95 -0.48
N ILE A 41 1.54 16.15 0.42
CA ILE A 41 2.79 15.42 0.17
C ILE A 41 2.57 14.35 -0.90
N LEU A 42 1.46 13.60 -0.81
CA LEU A 42 1.11 12.54 -1.75
C LEU A 42 0.73 13.06 -3.14
N ARG A 43 0.30 14.33 -3.25
CA ARG A 43 -0.10 14.99 -4.51
C ARG A 43 -1.15 14.22 -5.31
N VAL A 44 -2.06 13.55 -4.60
CA VAL A 44 -3.22 12.88 -5.20
C VAL A 44 -4.32 13.89 -5.50
N GLU A 45 -4.91 13.80 -6.68
CA GLU A 45 -5.95 14.70 -7.16
C GLU A 45 -7.36 14.12 -6.93
N SER A 46 -7.47 12.81 -6.68
CA SER A 46 -8.75 12.13 -6.51
C SER A 46 -8.74 11.05 -5.41
N ALA A 47 -9.93 10.68 -4.94
CA ALA A 47 -10.11 9.54 -4.04
C ALA A 47 -9.67 8.22 -4.70
N SER A 48 -9.85 8.09 -6.02
CA SER A 48 -9.38 6.94 -6.79
C SER A 48 -7.86 6.83 -6.76
N GLU A 49 -7.14 7.93 -7.01
CA GLU A 49 -5.67 7.94 -6.90
C GLU A 49 -5.19 7.59 -5.49
N LEU A 50 -5.84 8.17 -4.47
CA LEU A 50 -5.54 7.80 -3.08
C LEU A 50 -5.73 6.30 -2.84
N SER A 51 -6.79 5.71 -3.39
CA SER A 51 -7.04 4.27 -3.26
C SER A 51 -5.94 3.43 -3.92
N TYR A 52 -5.44 3.84 -5.10
CA TYR A 52 -4.32 3.16 -5.77
C TYR A 52 -3.03 3.23 -4.97
N VAL A 53 -2.71 4.39 -4.39
CA VAL A 53 -1.55 4.55 -3.52
C VAL A 53 -1.65 3.63 -2.30
N ILE A 54 -2.82 3.56 -1.64
CA ILE A 54 -3.02 2.70 -0.48
C ILE A 54 -2.88 1.22 -0.85
N VAL A 55 -3.50 0.79 -1.96
CA VAL A 55 -3.40 -0.60 -2.43
C VAL A 55 -1.96 -0.96 -2.79
N ALA A 56 -1.24 -0.09 -3.51
CA ALA A 56 0.17 -0.30 -3.85
C ALA A 56 1.05 -0.41 -2.60
N ALA A 57 0.85 0.48 -1.62
CA ALA A 57 1.56 0.43 -0.34
C ALA A 57 1.26 -0.86 0.44
N GLY A 58 0.00 -1.30 0.44
CA GLY A 58 -0.41 -2.57 1.05
C GLY A 58 0.23 -3.80 0.40
N LEU A 59 0.32 -3.82 -0.93
CA LEU A 59 0.99 -4.90 -1.66
C LEU A 59 2.50 -4.92 -1.36
N ALA A 60 3.15 -3.75 -1.32
CA ALA A 60 4.56 -3.63 -0.95
C ALA A 60 4.82 -4.08 0.50
N GLN A 61 3.95 -3.72 1.44
CA GLN A 61 4.03 -4.17 2.82
C GLN A 61 3.88 -5.70 2.92
N ASN A 62 2.93 -6.28 2.19
CA ASN A 62 2.74 -7.73 2.15
C ASN A 62 3.97 -8.44 1.56
N PHE A 63 4.53 -7.93 0.46
CA PHE A 63 5.76 -8.44 -0.14
C PHE A 63 6.93 -8.45 0.86
N SER A 64 7.15 -7.33 1.55
CA SER A 64 8.23 -7.21 2.54
C SER A 64 8.07 -8.24 3.67
N ALA A 65 6.85 -8.43 4.16
CA ALA A 65 6.56 -9.39 5.23
C ALA A 65 6.83 -10.84 4.78
N ILE A 66 6.32 -11.25 3.62
CA ILE A 66 6.53 -12.62 3.13
C ILE A 66 8.00 -12.87 2.77
N ARG A 67 8.72 -11.87 2.25
CA ARG A 67 10.15 -11.97 1.97
C ARG A 67 10.94 -12.16 3.25
N ALA A 68 10.65 -11.39 4.29
CA ALA A 68 11.32 -11.54 5.60
C ALA A 68 11.06 -12.92 6.21
N LEU A 69 9.83 -13.43 6.11
CA LEU A 69 9.46 -14.77 6.57
C LEU A 69 10.17 -15.89 5.78
N ALA A 70 10.29 -15.75 4.47
CA ALA A 70 10.87 -16.77 3.59
C ALA A 70 12.41 -16.75 3.54
N THR A 71 13.07 -15.72 4.09
CA THR A 71 14.52 -15.54 4.01
C THR A 71 15.18 -15.52 5.39
N GLU A 72 15.70 -14.37 5.84
CA GLU A 72 16.54 -14.25 7.02
C GLU A 72 15.78 -14.33 8.36
N GLY A 73 14.44 -14.34 8.30
CA GLY A 73 13.57 -14.30 9.46
C GLY A 73 13.28 -12.87 9.93
N ILE A 74 12.13 -12.71 10.57
CA ILE A 74 11.61 -11.40 11.02
C ILE A 74 12.54 -10.69 12.00
N GLN A 75 13.25 -11.44 12.85
CA GLN A 75 14.09 -10.86 13.90
C GLN A 75 15.30 -10.12 13.33
N LYS A 76 15.92 -10.66 12.28
CA LYS A 76 17.09 -10.03 11.65
C LYS A 76 16.70 -8.80 10.81
N GLY A 77 15.48 -8.78 10.26
CA GLY A 77 14.95 -7.62 9.53
C GLY A 77 14.46 -6.46 10.40
N HIS A 78 14.36 -6.62 11.73
CA HIS A 78 14.00 -5.55 12.67
C HIS A 78 15.22 -4.82 13.29
N MET A 79 16.43 -5.38 13.14
CA MET A 79 17.68 -4.70 13.48
C MET A 79 18.15 -3.83 12.31
#